data_AF-A0AAV5IPI0-F1
#
_entry.id   AF-A0AAV5IPI0-F1
#
_cell.length_a   1.000
_cell.length_b   1.000
_cell.length_c   1.000
_cell.angle_alpha   90.00
_cell.angle_beta   90.00
_cell.angle_gamma   90.00
#
_symmetry.space_group_name_H-M   'P 1'
#
loop_
_entity.id
_entity.type
_entity.pdbx_description
1 polymer ?
#
loop_
_entity_poly.entity_id
_entity_poly.type
_entity_poly.pdbx_seq_one_letter_code
_entity_poly.pdbx_strand_id
1 'polypeptide(L)'
;MARPAGLIFQLLLLALFHVPCSSAKDNQHQHCPPSSCGHIPNISSPFWLNTNQHNCKGLQGYNLSCENNHTVLYSGSAKFYVQAINYFNQTIRLVDSGIQKGSCSSIPHFSFDTVTFPWNLYSSFYDYDYDSISVSDILFISCENPVNATDLYVDASGCVNASSFSTSYQPESNGSKRCYYVKIGWTTPLELKSSCRIELMSLFPFSREKNYRNFSYLDVHRQLEYGFELSWKKAPDYIVSLVWPRTNGELLLSKYL
;
A
#
# COMPACT_ATOMS: atom_id res chain seq x y z
N MET A 1 -58.72 -27.23 52.08
CA MET A 1 -57.36 -27.61 51.61
C MET A 1 -57.25 -27.28 50.13
N ALA A 2 -56.83 -26.05 49.81
CA ALA A 2 -56.63 -25.62 48.43
C ALA A 2 -55.29 -26.18 47.93
N ARG A 3 -55.29 -26.80 46.74
CA ARG A 3 -54.14 -27.50 46.18
C ARG A 3 -53.00 -26.51 45.89
N PRO A 4 -51.76 -26.76 46.37
CA PRO A 4 -50.61 -25.85 46.19
C PRO A 4 -50.10 -25.77 44.75
N ALA A 5 -50.65 -26.55 43.82
CA ALA A 5 -50.21 -26.62 42.43
C ALA A 5 -50.53 -25.34 41.62
N GLY A 6 -51.57 -24.58 41.97
CA GLY A 6 -51.97 -23.37 41.23
C GLY A 6 -51.02 -22.19 41.46
N LEU A 7 -50.53 -22.03 42.68
CA LEU A 7 -49.59 -20.97 43.06
C LEU A 7 -48.21 -21.19 42.42
N ILE A 8 -47.78 -22.45 42.31
CA ILE A 8 -46.50 -22.81 41.67
C ILE A 8 -46.55 -22.52 40.16
N PHE A 9 -47.68 -22.80 39.50
CA PHE A 9 -47.85 -22.52 38.07
C PHE A 9 -47.91 -21.01 37.76
N GLN A 10 -48.53 -20.21 38.63
CA GLN A 10 -48.54 -18.75 38.50
C GLN A 10 -47.16 -18.12 38.75
N LEU A 11 -46.39 -18.63 39.71
CA LEU A 11 -45.01 -18.19 39.96
C LEU A 11 -44.06 -18.54 38.80
N LEU A 12 -44.23 -19.71 38.17
CA LEU A 12 -43.46 -20.11 36.98
C LEU A 12 -43.77 -19.26 35.74
N LEU A 13 -45.03 -18.86 35.56
CA LEU A 13 -45.43 -17.94 34.49
C LEU A 13 -44.85 -16.53 34.70
N LEU A 14 -44.89 -15.99 35.91
CA LEU A 14 -44.29 -14.69 36.23
C LEU A 14 -42.75 -14.68 36.05
N ALA A 15 -42.07 -15.80 36.32
CA ALA A 15 -40.64 -15.95 36.07
C ALA A 15 -40.29 -15.99 34.57
N LEU A 16 -41.19 -16.49 33.71
CA LEU A 16 -41.04 -16.47 32.24
C LEU A 16 -41.26 -15.08 31.62
N PHE A 17 -42.02 -14.19 32.28
CA PHE A 17 -42.21 -12.80 31.84
C PHE A 17 -41.15 -11.82 32.35
N HIS A 18 -40.34 -12.23 33.33
CA HIS A 18 -39.16 -11.49 33.78
C HIS A 18 -37.87 -12.08 33.17
N VAL A 19 -37.88 -12.39 31.89
CA VAL A 19 -36.62 -12.37 31.13
C VAL A 19 -36.18 -10.91 31.14
N PRO A 20 -35.12 -10.52 31.87
CA PRO A 20 -34.58 -9.19 31.67
C PRO A 20 -34.26 -9.14 30.19
N CYS A 21 -34.85 -8.19 29.48
CA CYS A 21 -34.33 -7.79 28.19
C CYS A 21 -32.90 -7.36 28.52
N SER A 22 -31.96 -8.28 28.41
CA SER A 22 -30.57 -7.97 28.29
C SER A 22 -30.59 -7.07 27.09
N SER A 23 -30.54 -5.76 27.32
CA SER A 23 -30.19 -4.82 26.29
C SER A 23 -28.98 -5.47 25.65
N ALA A 24 -29.14 -5.96 24.42
CA ALA A 24 -28.00 -6.19 23.57
C ALA A 24 -27.19 -4.93 23.81
N LYS A 25 -25.98 -5.08 24.37
CA LYS A 25 -25.04 -3.98 24.39
C LYS A 25 -24.94 -3.65 22.92
N ASP A 26 -25.69 -2.64 22.52
CA ASP A 26 -25.58 -2.02 21.24
C ASP A 26 -24.08 -1.80 21.18
N ASN A 27 -23.42 -2.52 20.28
CA ASN A 27 -22.01 -2.33 20.05
C ASN A 27 -21.99 -0.91 19.50
N GLN A 28 -21.93 0.07 20.41
CA GLN A 28 -21.50 1.41 20.14
C GLN A 28 -20.11 1.16 19.58
N HIS A 29 -20.04 1.02 18.26
CA HIS A 29 -18.86 1.32 17.49
C HIS A 29 -18.51 2.71 17.98
N GLN A 30 -17.58 2.74 18.94
CA GLN A 30 -17.17 3.94 19.63
C GLN A 30 -16.70 4.84 18.49
N HIS A 31 -17.55 5.83 18.13
CA HIS A 31 -17.36 6.57 16.91
C HIS A 31 -16.12 7.43 17.13
N CYS A 32 -15.00 6.94 16.63
CA CYS A 32 -13.72 7.57 16.85
C CYS A 32 -13.74 8.91 16.14
N PRO A 33 -13.61 10.03 16.89
CA PRO A 33 -13.56 11.32 16.24
C PRO A 33 -12.37 11.34 15.27
N PRO A 34 -12.53 11.97 14.09
CA PRO A 34 -11.43 12.11 13.17
C PRO A 34 -10.28 12.87 13.82
N SER A 35 -9.06 12.44 13.48
CA SER A 35 -7.81 13.06 13.91
C SER A 35 -7.15 13.81 12.75
N SER A 36 -6.04 14.52 13.00
CA SER A 36 -5.32 15.26 11.96
C SER A 36 -3.82 15.22 12.21
N CYS A 37 -3.02 15.33 11.14
CA CYS A 37 -1.57 15.47 11.20
C CYS A 37 -1.05 16.13 9.92
N GLY A 38 -0.25 17.19 10.06
CA GLY A 38 0.27 17.91 8.90
C GLY A 38 -0.84 18.50 8.04
N HIS A 39 -0.73 18.29 6.73
CA HIS A 39 -1.74 18.74 5.78
C HIS A 39 -2.93 17.76 5.64
N ILE A 40 -3.00 16.67 6.43
CA ILE A 40 -4.12 15.72 6.41
C ILE A 40 -5.07 16.07 7.57
N PRO A 41 -6.20 16.77 7.31
CA PRO A 41 -7.04 17.33 8.37
C PRO A 41 -8.07 16.33 8.94
N ASN A 42 -8.39 15.26 8.22
CA ASN A 42 -9.47 14.34 8.57
C ASN A 42 -9.02 12.88 8.38
N ILE A 43 -8.37 12.34 9.40
CA ILE A 43 -7.96 10.94 9.52
C ILE A 43 -9.00 10.22 10.36
N SER A 44 -9.89 9.52 9.67
CA SER A 44 -10.94 8.65 10.20
C SER A 44 -10.83 7.22 9.68
N SER A 45 -11.67 6.34 10.22
CA SER A 45 -11.76 4.92 9.86
C SER A 45 -11.77 4.71 8.33
N PRO A 46 -10.96 3.78 7.78
CA PRO A 46 -10.24 2.72 8.50
C PRO A 46 -8.88 3.14 9.07
N PHE A 47 -8.39 4.35 8.76
CA PHE A 47 -7.08 4.83 9.22
C PHE A 47 -7.15 5.43 10.63
N TRP A 48 -6.04 5.36 11.34
CA TRP A 48 -5.88 6.05 12.63
C TRP A 48 -4.43 6.37 12.91
N LEU A 49 -4.20 7.34 13.79
CA LEU A 49 -2.86 7.69 14.27
C LEU A 49 -2.50 6.87 15.51
N ASN A 50 -1.25 6.40 15.56
CA ASN A 50 -0.69 5.66 16.70
C ASN A 50 -0.67 6.47 18.02
N THR A 51 -0.93 7.77 17.98
CA THR A 51 -0.91 8.68 19.13
C THR A 51 -2.29 8.91 19.79
N ASN A 52 -3.38 8.34 19.24
CA ASN A 52 -4.72 8.56 19.80
C ASN A 52 -4.91 7.79 21.13
N GLN A 53 -5.01 8.54 22.22
CA GLN A 53 -4.83 8.07 23.59
C GLN A 53 -6.06 7.42 24.27
N HIS A 54 -7.17 7.18 23.58
CA HIS A 54 -8.34 6.55 24.21
C HIS A 54 -9.08 5.62 23.23
N ASN A 55 -8.93 4.31 23.43
CA ASN A 55 -9.79 3.19 22.95
C ASN A 55 -10.15 3.10 21.45
N CYS A 56 -9.68 4.02 20.63
CA CYS A 56 -9.87 4.05 19.19
C CYS A 56 -8.80 3.23 18.49
N LYS A 57 -8.99 1.91 18.52
CA LYS A 57 -8.13 0.97 17.80
C LYS A 57 -8.75 0.69 16.43
N GLY A 58 -8.08 1.10 15.36
CA GLY A 58 -8.53 0.73 14.04
C GLY A 58 -8.09 -0.68 13.61
N LEU A 59 -8.37 -1.02 12.35
CA LEU A 59 -8.10 -2.31 11.71
C LEU A 59 -6.62 -2.54 11.40
N GLN A 60 -6.01 -3.62 11.92
CA GLN A 60 -4.60 -3.94 11.65
C GLN A 60 -4.23 -3.76 10.16
N GLY A 61 -3.15 -3.03 9.88
CA GLY A 61 -2.72 -2.69 8.52
C GLY A 61 -2.99 -1.24 8.09
N TYR A 62 -3.87 -0.51 8.81
CA TYR A 62 -4.22 0.89 8.48
C TYR A 62 -3.65 1.92 9.48
N ASN A 63 -2.63 1.54 10.25
CA ASN A 63 -1.94 2.44 11.17
C ASN A 63 -1.17 3.52 10.41
N LEU A 64 -1.40 4.79 10.77
CA LEU A 64 -0.60 5.93 10.33
C LEU A 64 0.21 6.48 11.51
N SER A 65 1.35 7.06 11.20
CA SER A 65 2.19 7.78 12.16
C SER A 65 2.21 9.27 11.83
N CYS A 66 2.45 10.11 12.84
CA CYS A 66 2.65 11.55 12.66
C CYS A 66 4.08 11.90 13.04
N GLU A 67 4.93 12.19 12.05
CA GLU A 67 6.36 12.45 12.25
C GLU A 67 6.72 13.80 11.70
N ASN A 68 7.26 14.71 12.53
CA ASN A 68 7.65 16.06 12.12
C ASN A 68 6.55 16.77 11.32
N ASN A 69 5.31 16.69 11.79
CA ASN A 69 4.13 17.25 11.12
C ASN A 69 3.83 16.66 9.72
N HIS A 70 4.27 15.43 9.45
CA HIS A 70 3.90 14.67 8.25
C HIS A 70 3.14 13.40 8.64
N THR A 71 2.06 13.11 7.92
CA THR A 71 1.36 11.83 8.03
C THR A 71 2.15 10.78 7.26
N VAL A 72 2.52 9.69 7.93
CA VAL A 72 3.41 8.64 7.43
C VAL A 72 2.70 7.30 7.45
N LEU A 73 2.81 6.56 6.36
CA LEU A 73 2.45 5.15 6.28
C LEU A 73 3.72 4.31 6.18
N TYR A 74 3.82 3.29 7.04
CA TYR A 74 4.88 2.29 6.96
C TYR A 74 4.38 1.01 6.31
N SER A 75 5.21 0.46 5.43
CA SER A 75 4.97 -0.83 4.81
C SER A 75 6.23 -1.68 4.86
N GLY A 76 6.31 -2.61 5.82
CA GLY A 76 7.59 -3.25 6.15
C GLY A 76 8.61 -2.21 6.61
N SER A 77 9.79 -2.16 5.98
CA SER A 77 10.80 -1.11 6.20
C SER A 77 10.53 0.16 5.40
N ALA A 78 9.60 0.14 4.45
CA ALA A 78 9.30 1.24 3.56
C ALA A 78 8.56 2.36 4.29
N LYS A 79 8.97 3.61 4.02
CA LYS A 79 8.36 4.82 4.56
C LYS A 79 7.76 5.66 3.43
N PHE A 80 6.46 5.91 3.53
CA PHE A 80 5.70 6.73 2.59
C PHE A 80 5.07 7.94 3.28
N TYR A 81 5.11 9.08 2.61
CA TYR A 81 4.32 10.25 3.00
C TYR A 81 2.93 10.17 2.41
N VAL A 82 1.91 10.35 3.24
CA VAL A 82 0.51 10.38 2.82
C VAL A 82 0.20 11.75 2.24
N GLN A 83 -0.09 11.81 0.94
CA GLN A 83 -0.43 13.05 0.23
C GLN A 83 -1.93 13.34 0.25
N ALA A 84 -2.77 12.32 0.22
CA ALA A 84 -4.22 12.47 0.28
C ALA A 84 -4.90 11.18 0.76
N ILE A 85 -6.05 11.33 1.42
CA ILE A 85 -6.97 10.24 1.76
C ILE A 85 -8.33 10.62 1.17
N ASN A 86 -8.82 9.83 0.22
CA ASN A 86 -10.12 10.02 -0.40
C ASN A 86 -11.11 8.97 0.11
N TYR A 87 -11.97 9.37 1.05
CA TYR A 87 -12.98 8.48 1.63
C TYR A 87 -14.10 8.09 0.67
N PHE A 88 -14.39 8.94 -0.32
CA PHE A 88 -15.43 8.66 -1.33
C PHE A 88 -14.97 7.57 -2.29
N ASN A 89 -13.76 7.70 -2.85
CA ASN A 89 -13.18 6.70 -3.75
C ASN A 89 -12.49 5.54 -3.02
N GLN A 90 -12.32 5.65 -1.71
CA GLN A 90 -11.59 4.69 -0.87
C GLN A 90 -10.13 4.50 -1.30
N THR A 91 -9.44 5.60 -1.65
CA THR A 91 -8.03 5.59 -2.09
C THR A 91 -7.11 6.47 -1.24
N ILE A 92 -5.89 5.97 -0.99
CA ILE A 92 -4.83 6.68 -0.26
C ILE A 92 -3.69 6.93 -1.23
N ARG A 93 -3.28 8.19 -1.36
CA ARG A 93 -2.18 8.59 -2.23
C ARG A 93 -0.89 8.71 -1.44
N LEU A 94 0.14 8.00 -1.88
CA LEU A 94 1.41 7.82 -1.20
C LEU A 94 2.57 8.27 -2.08
N VAL A 95 3.56 8.91 -1.47
CA VAL A 95 4.84 9.26 -2.10
C VAL A 95 5.96 8.61 -1.30
N ASP A 96 6.89 7.94 -1.97
CA ASP A 96 8.07 7.38 -1.34
C ASP A 96 8.88 8.49 -0.65
N SER A 97 9.32 8.26 0.59
CA SER A 97 10.03 9.27 1.38
C SER A 97 11.38 9.71 0.81
N GLY A 98 11.93 8.99 -0.17
CA GLY A 98 13.12 9.39 -0.92
C GLY A 98 12.87 10.43 -2.01
N ILE A 99 11.61 10.61 -2.44
CA ILE A 99 11.26 11.58 -3.47
C ILE A 99 11.15 12.99 -2.87
N GLN A 100 11.91 13.92 -3.43
CA GLN A 100 11.97 15.32 -3.01
C GLN A 100 11.45 16.22 -4.12
N LYS A 101 10.46 17.05 -3.78
CA LYS A 101 9.84 17.99 -4.72
C LYS A 101 10.89 18.96 -5.30
N GLY A 102 10.95 19.05 -6.62
CA GLY A 102 11.86 19.94 -7.34
C GLY A 102 13.31 19.43 -7.45
N SER A 103 13.59 18.22 -6.97
CA SER A 103 14.91 17.59 -7.06
C SER A 103 14.85 16.38 -7.99
N CYS A 104 15.10 16.58 -9.28
CA CYS A 104 14.99 15.48 -10.25
C CYS A 104 15.99 14.33 -9.99
N SER A 105 17.04 14.55 -9.19
CA SER A 105 17.99 13.50 -8.80
C SER A 105 17.51 12.62 -7.65
N SER A 106 16.41 12.99 -6.97
CA SER A 106 15.84 12.20 -5.88
C SER A 106 15.11 10.99 -6.44
N ILE A 107 15.43 9.80 -5.93
CA ILE A 107 14.80 8.54 -6.34
C ILE A 107 14.15 7.87 -5.12
N PRO A 108 13.25 6.88 -5.31
CA PRO A 108 12.67 6.15 -4.19
C PRO A 108 13.76 5.52 -3.31
N HIS A 109 13.57 5.53 -1.99
CA HIS A 109 14.57 4.98 -1.06
C HIS A 109 14.50 3.46 -0.94
N PHE A 110 13.34 2.87 -1.23
CA PHE A 110 13.13 1.46 -0.98
C PHE A 110 12.87 0.68 -2.26
N SER A 111 13.52 -0.49 -2.34
CA SER A 111 13.41 -1.36 -3.50
C SER A 111 12.31 -2.41 -3.30
N PHE A 112 11.21 -2.28 -4.02
CA PHE A 112 10.12 -3.27 -4.09
C PHE A 112 9.46 -3.22 -5.48
N ASP A 113 8.96 -4.35 -5.95
CA ASP A 113 7.99 -4.40 -7.07
C ASP A 113 6.57 -4.59 -6.56
N THR A 114 5.60 -4.56 -7.47
CA THR A 114 4.21 -4.84 -7.14
C THR A 114 3.97 -6.24 -6.57
N VAL A 115 4.90 -7.18 -6.71
CA VAL A 115 4.76 -8.58 -6.21
C VAL A 115 5.27 -8.71 -4.78
N THR A 116 6.37 -8.04 -4.46
CA THR A 116 7.10 -8.14 -3.19
C THR A 116 6.70 -7.06 -2.20
N PHE A 117 6.01 -6.01 -2.66
CA PHE A 117 5.51 -4.97 -1.78
C PHE A 117 4.57 -5.57 -0.72
N PRO A 118 4.77 -5.30 0.59
CA PRO A 118 3.91 -5.82 1.62
C PRO A 118 2.57 -5.07 1.61
N TRP A 119 1.60 -5.62 0.89
CA TRP A 119 0.23 -5.07 0.77
C TRP A 119 -0.52 -5.22 2.11
N ASN A 120 -0.22 -4.33 3.06
CA ASN A 120 -0.83 -4.36 4.40
C ASN A 120 -2.24 -3.73 4.40
N LEU A 121 -2.48 -2.82 3.46
CA LEU A 121 -3.82 -2.35 3.11
C LEU A 121 -4.45 -3.46 2.28
N TYR A 122 -5.69 -3.84 2.59
CA TYR A 122 -6.41 -4.95 1.98
C TYR A 122 -6.70 -4.63 0.50
N SER A 123 -5.66 -4.64 -0.33
CA SER A 123 -5.72 -4.40 -1.76
C SER A 123 -5.88 -5.76 -2.41
N SER A 124 -7.02 -5.93 -3.09
CA SER A 124 -7.32 -7.09 -3.90
C SER A 124 -6.34 -7.18 -5.06
N PHE A 125 -5.26 -7.95 -4.90
CA PHE A 125 -4.41 -8.36 -6.01
C PHE A 125 -5.14 -9.26 -7.02
N TYR A 126 -6.35 -9.72 -6.68
CA TYR A 126 -7.09 -10.72 -7.45
C TYR A 126 -8.56 -10.37 -7.68
N ASP A 127 -8.94 -9.09 -7.60
CA ASP A 127 -10.19 -8.71 -8.26
C ASP A 127 -9.94 -8.82 -9.77
N TYR A 128 -10.60 -9.78 -10.42
CA TYR A 128 -10.58 -9.94 -11.87
C TYR A 128 -11.18 -8.73 -12.59
N ASP A 129 -11.66 -7.74 -11.85
CA ASP A 129 -11.93 -6.40 -12.36
C ASP A 129 -10.62 -5.64 -12.58
N TYR A 130 -10.13 -5.76 -13.82
CA TYR A 130 -8.90 -5.18 -14.37
C TYR A 130 -8.78 -3.64 -14.15
N ASP A 131 -9.85 -2.97 -13.70
CA ASP A 131 -9.99 -1.53 -13.40
C ASP A 131 -9.38 -1.04 -12.08
N SER A 132 -8.91 -1.93 -11.19
CA SER A 132 -8.54 -1.54 -9.81
C SER A 132 -7.06 -1.21 -9.58
N ILE A 133 -6.14 -1.52 -10.50
CA ILE A 133 -4.69 -1.34 -10.27
C ILE A 133 -4.21 0.00 -10.87
N SER A 134 -4.07 1.02 -10.00
CA SER A 134 -3.47 2.32 -10.32
C SER A 134 -1.96 2.38 -10.00
N VAL A 135 -1.30 1.22 -9.92
CA VAL A 135 0.13 1.10 -9.60
C VAL A 135 0.83 0.21 -10.61
N SER A 136 2.01 0.63 -11.06
CA SER A 136 2.92 -0.16 -11.89
C SER A 136 4.30 -0.18 -11.24
N ASP A 137 5.24 -0.90 -11.83
CA ASP A 137 6.64 -0.82 -11.45
C ASP A 137 7.35 0.30 -12.21
N ILE A 138 8.40 0.83 -11.60
CA ILE A 138 9.44 1.60 -12.27
C ILE A 138 10.79 1.00 -11.90
N LEU A 139 11.61 0.80 -12.92
CA LEU A 139 12.96 0.27 -12.79
C LEU A 139 13.95 1.38 -13.12
N PHE A 140 14.88 1.62 -12.19
CA PHE A 140 16.05 2.44 -12.43
C PHE A 140 17.20 1.53 -12.86
N ILE A 141 17.76 1.83 -14.02
CA ILE A 141 18.69 0.95 -14.73
C ILE A 141 19.97 1.72 -15.01
N SER A 142 21.11 1.07 -14.82
CA SER A 142 22.40 1.61 -15.26
C SER A 142 23.04 0.69 -16.30
N CYS A 143 23.62 1.28 -17.33
CA CYS A 143 24.25 0.57 -18.44
C CYS A 143 25.69 1.05 -18.64
N GLU A 144 26.60 0.15 -19.04
CA GLU A 144 27.98 0.51 -19.38
C GLU A 144 28.07 1.28 -20.70
N ASN A 145 27.20 0.93 -21.64
CA ASN A 145 27.14 1.55 -22.95
C ASN A 145 25.78 2.23 -23.14
N PRO A 146 25.71 3.31 -23.94
CA PRO A 146 24.44 3.92 -24.32
C PRO A 146 23.52 2.88 -24.97
N VAL A 147 22.29 2.81 -24.49
CA VAL A 147 21.23 2.03 -25.14
C VAL A 147 20.50 2.95 -26.09
N ASN A 148 20.18 2.47 -27.30
CA ASN A 148 19.27 3.19 -28.18
C ASN A 148 17.95 3.39 -27.42
N ALA A 149 17.61 4.64 -27.15
CA ALA A 149 16.36 5.00 -26.50
C ALA A 149 15.19 4.51 -27.36
N THR A 150 14.67 3.34 -27.02
CA THR A 150 13.38 2.86 -27.51
C THR A 150 12.29 3.38 -26.59
N ASP A 151 11.02 3.27 -27.02
CA ASP A 151 9.81 3.65 -26.27
C ASP A 151 9.72 3.16 -24.80
N LEU A 152 10.62 2.29 -24.35
CA LEU A 152 10.62 1.68 -23.01
C LEU A 152 11.79 2.11 -22.11
N TYR A 153 12.84 2.73 -22.63
CA TYR A 153 13.99 3.20 -21.84
C TYR A 153 14.09 4.72 -21.94
N VAL A 154 13.68 5.40 -20.88
CA VAL A 154 13.73 6.87 -20.79
C VAL A 154 15.09 7.27 -20.22
N ASP A 155 15.86 8.08 -20.95
CA ASP A 155 17.16 8.58 -20.49
C ASP A 155 16.99 9.47 -19.25
N ALA A 156 17.65 9.05 -18.17
CA ALA A 156 17.66 9.72 -16.87
C ALA A 156 19.03 10.33 -16.54
N SER A 157 20.01 10.20 -17.43
CA SER A 157 21.42 10.56 -17.18
C SER A 157 21.64 12.05 -16.87
N GLY A 158 20.70 12.92 -17.23
CA GLY A 158 20.72 14.35 -16.89
C GLY A 158 20.35 14.66 -15.44
N CYS A 159 19.74 13.71 -14.72
CA CYS A 159 19.24 13.90 -13.35
C CYS A 159 19.78 12.84 -12.38
N VAL A 160 19.90 11.58 -12.83
CA VAL A 160 20.28 10.44 -12.01
C VAL A 160 21.73 10.05 -12.27
N ASN A 161 22.45 9.76 -11.20
CA ASN A 161 23.82 9.26 -11.28
C ASN A 161 24.11 8.27 -10.13
N ALA A 162 25.35 7.81 -9.99
CA ALA A 162 25.74 6.85 -8.95
C ALA A 162 25.41 7.30 -7.51
N SER A 163 25.49 8.60 -7.20
CA SER A 163 25.18 9.12 -5.87
C SER A 163 23.68 9.05 -5.54
N SER A 164 22.81 9.04 -6.55
CA SER A 164 21.37 8.86 -6.36
C SER A 164 21.02 7.52 -5.70
N PHE A 165 21.82 6.48 -5.91
CA PHE A 165 21.58 5.11 -5.41
C PHE A 165 22.30 4.80 -4.10
N SER A 166 23.05 5.75 -3.55
CA SER A 166 24.01 5.44 -2.49
C SER A 166 23.33 5.17 -1.15
N THR A 167 23.17 3.88 -0.82
CA THR A 167 23.11 3.39 0.56
C THR A 167 24.53 3.09 1.05
N SER A 168 25.26 4.09 1.54
CA SER A 168 26.53 3.97 2.30
C SER A 168 27.72 3.18 1.72
N TYR A 169 27.61 2.54 0.55
CA TYR A 169 28.68 1.78 -0.08
C TYR A 169 29.01 2.38 -1.43
N GLN A 170 30.12 3.10 -1.51
CA GLN A 170 30.76 3.52 -2.74
C GLN A 170 31.83 2.44 -3.03
N PRO A 171 31.61 1.48 -3.94
CA PRO A 171 32.76 0.82 -4.51
C PRO A 171 33.51 1.89 -5.28
N GLU A 172 34.78 2.11 -4.92
CA GLU A 172 35.73 2.87 -5.71
C GLU A 172 35.83 2.22 -7.10
N SER A 173 34.93 2.59 -8.01
CA SER A 173 34.97 2.08 -9.37
C SER A 173 35.86 3.01 -10.17
N ASN A 174 36.99 2.46 -10.61
CA ASN A 174 37.74 2.90 -11.78
C ASN A 174 36.81 3.47 -12.87
N GLY A 175 36.66 4.80 -12.89
CA GLY A 175 36.39 5.71 -14.02
C GLY A 175 35.32 5.42 -15.08
N SER A 176 34.56 4.32 -15.07
CA SER A 176 33.59 4.05 -16.14
C SER A 176 32.28 4.79 -15.91
N LYS A 177 32.12 5.90 -16.63
CA LYS A 177 30.86 6.66 -16.68
C LYS A 177 29.75 5.75 -17.21
N ARG A 178 28.73 5.49 -16.39
CA ARG A 178 27.54 4.72 -16.77
C ARG A 178 26.44 5.65 -17.28
N CYS A 179 25.58 5.12 -18.15
CA CYS A 179 24.34 5.75 -18.59
C CYS A 179 23.19 5.27 -17.71
N TYR A 180 22.27 6.18 -17.35
CA TYR A 180 21.15 5.88 -16.46
C TYR A 180 19.83 6.04 -17.19
N TYR A 181 18.93 5.07 -16.97
CA TYR A 181 17.63 5.01 -17.61
C TYR A 181 16.55 4.65 -16.60
N VAL A 182 15.31 4.98 -16.93
CA VAL A 182 14.14 4.40 -16.27
C VAL A 182 13.28 3.64 -17.26
N LYS A 183 12.70 2.55 -16.79
CA LYS A 183 11.70 1.76 -17.51
C LYS A 183 10.45 1.64 -16.64
N ILE A 184 9.29 1.97 -17.22
CA ILE A 184 7.98 1.83 -16.55
C ILE A 184 7.37 0.48 -16.95
N GLY A 185 6.77 -0.19 -15.97
CA GLY A 185 6.15 -1.50 -16.13
C GLY A 185 7.08 -2.65 -15.80
N TRP A 186 6.47 -3.82 -15.66
CA TRP A 186 7.15 -5.07 -15.41
C TRP A 186 8.21 -5.37 -16.48
N THR A 187 9.34 -5.95 -16.07
CA THR A 187 10.31 -6.55 -16.99
C THR A 187 10.87 -7.83 -16.42
N THR A 188 11.23 -8.76 -17.30
CA THR A 188 12.05 -9.91 -16.91
C THR A 188 13.53 -9.58 -17.08
N PRO A 189 14.45 -10.20 -16.30
CA PRO A 189 15.89 -10.03 -16.51
C PRO A 189 16.35 -10.36 -17.94
N LEU A 190 15.61 -11.23 -18.65
CA LEU A 190 15.85 -11.62 -20.04
C LEU A 190 15.56 -10.50 -21.05
N GLU A 191 14.66 -9.57 -20.72
CA GLU A 191 14.31 -8.41 -21.54
C GLU A 191 15.27 -7.22 -21.33
N LEU A 192 16.11 -7.29 -20.29
CA LEU A 192 17.09 -6.26 -20.00
C LEU A 192 18.21 -6.30 -21.04
N LYS A 193 18.60 -5.13 -21.55
CA LYS A 193 19.69 -5.03 -22.52
C LYS A 193 21.01 -5.52 -21.92
N SER A 194 21.84 -6.16 -22.75
CA SER A 194 23.18 -6.61 -22.33
C SER A 194 24.00 -5.43 -21.80
N SER A 195 24.80 -5.67 -20.75
CA SER A 195 25.59 -4.64 -20.03
C SER A 195 24.78 -3.63 -19.21
N CYS A 196 23.46 -3.82 -19.07
CA CYS A 196 22.62 -3.09 -18.13
C CYS A 196 22.35 -3.89 -16.85
N ARG A 197 22.11 -3.20 -15.75
CA ARG A 197 21.67 -3.77 -14.48
C ARG A 197 20.57 -2.92 -13.85
N ILE A 198 19.66 -3.57 -13.13
CA ILE A 198 18.65 -2.87 -12.31
C ILE A 198 19.33 -2.42 -11.03
N GLU A 199 19.31 -1.11 -10.77
CA GLU A 199 19.85 -0.52 -9.55
C GLU A 199 18.78 -0.41 -8.46
N LEU A 200 17.53 -0.16 -8.86
CA LEU A 200 16.39 0.01 -7.97
C LEU A 200 15.09 -0.32 -8.72
N MET A 201 14.14 -0.92 -8.00
CA MET A 201 12.77 -1.09 -8.47
C MET A 201 11.81 -0.49 -7.46
N SER A 202 10.78 0.21 -7.92
CA SER A 202 9.83 0.85 -7.02
C SER A 202 8.43 0.91 -7.63
N LEU A 203 7.48 1.39 -6.84
CA LEU A 203 6.11 1.60 -7.27
C LEU A 203 5.97 2.93 -8.02
N PHE A 204 5.12 2.92 -9.04
CA PHE A 204 4.88 4.05 -9.93
C PHE A 204 3.37 4.23 -10.16
N PRO A 205 2.84 5.47 -10.19
CA PRO A 205 1.43 5.68 -10.48
C PRO A 205 1.09 5.28 -11.92
N PHE A 206 0.15 4.34 -12.04
CA PHE A 206 -0.36 3.86 -13.31
C PHE A 206 -1.69 4.51 -13.66
N SER A 207 -1.84 4.91 -14.92
CA SER A 207 -3.05 5.46 -15.51
C SER A 207 -3.08 5.04 -16.97
N ARG A 208 -4.17 4.39 -17.38
CA ARG A 208 -4.34 3.93 -18.77
C ARG A 208 -4.49 5.08 -19.78
N GLU A 209 -4.88 6.26 -19.30
CA GLU A 209 -5.03 7.46 -20.13
C GLU A 209 -3.66 8.04 -20.52
N LYS A 210 -2.59 7.69 -19.80
CA LYS A 210 -1.26 8.23 -20.03
C LYS A 210 -0.48 7.35 -21.00
N ASN A 211 0.01 7.96 -22.07
CA ASN A 211 0.99 7.33 -22.95
C ASN A 211 2.40 7.54 -22.39
N TYR A 212 2.85 6.60 -21.56
CA TYR A 212 4.16 6.63 -20.93
C TYR A 212 5.34 6.59 -21.91
N ARG A 213 5.13 6.20 -23.17
CA ARG A 213 6.19 6.17 -24.19
C ARG A 213 6.75 7.55 -24.54
N ASN A 214 5.96 8.60 -24.31
CA ASN A 214 6.32 9.98 -24.63
C ASN A 214 6.90 10.75 -23.44
N PHE A 215 7.16 10.07 -22.31
CA PHE A 215 7.61 10.75 -21.10
C PHE A 215 9.10 11.06 -21.19
N SER A 216 9.45 12.31 -20.91
CA SER A 216 10.81 12.63 -20.49
C SER A 216 11.04 12.12 -19.07
N TYR A 217 12.29 11.98 -18.64
CA TYR A 217 12.56 11.62 -17.24
C TYR A 217 11.97 12.65 -16.26
N LEU A 218 11.88 13.92 -16.64
CA LEU A 218 11.22 14.94 -15.83
C LEU A 218 9.72 14.65 -15.64
N ASP A 219 9.05 14.13 -16.66
CA ASP A 219 7.64 13.75 -16.57
C ASP A 219 7.46 12.52 -15.68
N VAL A 220 8.37 11.54 -15.79
CA VAL A 220 8.43 10.38 -14.89
C VAL A 220 8.62 10.83 -13.44
N HIS A 221 9.56 11.75 -13.19
CA HIS A 221 9.84 12.25 -11.85
C HIS A 221 8.65 13.04 -11.27
N ARG A 222 7.97 13.87 -12.07
CA ARG A 222 6.71 14.53 -11.66
C ARG A 222 5.62 13.54 -11.26
N GLN A 223 5.56 12.37 -11.90
CA GLN A 223 4.63 11.32 -11.47
C GLN A 223 5.05 10.71 -10.12
N LEU A 224 6.35 10.49 -9.89
CA LEU A 224 6.84 10.05 -8.58
C LEU A 224 6.54 11.07 -7.48
N GLU A 225 6.69 12.37 -7.77
CA GLU A 225 6.32 13.46 -6.86
C GLU A 225 4.80 13.49 -6.59
N TYR A 226 3.96 13.19 -7.59
CA TYR A 226 2.52 13.08 -7.42
C TYR A 226 2.14 11.88 -6.53
N GLY A 227 2.86 10.77 -6.67
CA GLY A 227 2.66 9.54 -5.89
C GLY A 227 1.67 8.57 -6.50
N PHE A 228 1.58 7.37 -5.94
CA PHE A 228 0.68 6.30 -6.38
C PHE A 228 -0.50 6.13 -5.42
N GLU A 229 -1.61 5.58 -5.92
CA GLU A 229 -2.84 5.41 -5.14
C GLU A 229 -3.09 3.94 -4.81
N LEU A 230 -3.36 3.66 -3.54
CA LEU A 230 -3.79 2.35 -3.06
C LEU A 230 -5.26 2.39 -2.67
N SER A 231 -6.01 1.35 -3.03
CA SER A 231 -7.39 1.20 -2.61
C SER A 231 -7.47 0.43 -1.29
N TRP A 232 -8.45 0.78 -0.45
CA TRP A 232 -8.86 -0.03 0.70
C TRP A 232 -10.30 -0.54 0.60
N LYS A 233 -10.87 -0.50 -0.60
CA LYS A 233 -12.17 -1.09 -0.86
C LYS A 233 -12.10 -2.61 -0.59
N LYS A 234 -12.99 -3.11 0.27
CA LYS A 234 -13.04 -4.54 0.61
C LYS A 234 -13.37 -5.34 -0.66
N ALA A 235 -12.56 -6.37 -0.96
CA ALA A 235 -12.88 -7.34 -1.99
C ALA A 235 -14.19 -8.09 -1.62
N PRO A 236 -15.03 -8.47 -2.59
CA PRO A 236 -16.19 -9.31 -2.32
C PRO A 236 -15.80 -10.64 -1.66
N ASP A 237 -16.57 -11.08 -0.67
CA ASP A 237 -16.22 -12.22 0.20
C ASP A 237 -16.01 -13.56 -0.55
N TYR A 238 -16.48 -13.70 -1.79
CA TYR A 238 -16.31 -14.90 -2.62
C TYR A 238 -14.86 -15.14 -3.10
N ILE A 239 -14.00 -14.12 -3.05
CA ILE A 239 -12.57 -14.24 -3.44
C ILE A 239 -11.72 -14.65 -2.23
N VAL A 240 -12.19 -14.39 -1.00
CA VAL A 240 -11.44 -14.62 0.25
C VAL A 240 -11.30 -16.11 0.58
N SER A 241 -12.19 -16.97 0.07
CA SER A 241 -12.19 -18.41 0.30
C SER A 241 -11.04 -19.17 -0.39
N LEU A 242 -10.28 -18.54 -1.29
CA LEU A 242 -9.16 -19.17 -1.99
C LEU A 242 -7.80 -18.96 -1.33
N VAL A 243 -7.66 -18.05 -0.35
CA VAL A 243 -6.36 -17.77 0.27
C VAL A 243 -6.49 -17.44 1.75
N TRP A 244 -6.82 -18.45 2.57
CA TRP A 244 -6.28 -18.60 3.93
C TRP A 244 -6.29 -20.09 4.30
N PRO A 245 -5.11 -20.65 4.61
CA PRO A 245 -4.96 -21.09 5.99
C PRO A 245 -3.61 -20.64 6.56
N ARG A 246 -3.64 -19.79 7.60
CA ARG A 246 -2.58 -19.80 8.60
C ARG A 246 -2.93 -20.87 9.62
N THR A 247 -2.52 -22.10 9.34
CA THR A 247 -2.21 -23.07 10.39
C THR A 247 -0.94 -23.79 9.98
N ASN A 248 0.07 -23.61 10.82
CA ASN A 248 1.34 -24.32 10.95
C ASN A 248 1.54 -25.52 10.01
N GLY A 249 2.58 -25.42 9.18
CA GLY A 249 3.36 -26.51 8.60
C GLY A 249 2.60 -27.78 8.21
N GLU A 250 2.20 -27.88 6.94
CA GLU A 250 2.42 -29.07 6.11
C GLU A 250 2.03 -28.76 4.66
N LEU A 251 2.94 -29.08 3.74
CA LEU A 251 2.68 -29.09 2.29
C LEU A 251 1.76 -30.27 1.98
N LEU A 252 0.54 -30.01 1.54
CA LEU A 252 -0.26 -31.01 0.82
C LEU A 252 -0.85 -30.41 -0.45
N LEU A 253 -0.25 -30.81 -1.59
CA LEU A 253 -0.90 -30.78 -2.88
C LEU A 253 -2.13 -31.72 -2.87
N SER A 254 -3.30 -31.22 -3.24
CA SER A 254 -4.32 -32.00 -3.95
C SER A 254 -4.88 -31.15 -5.08
N LYS A 255 -4.53 -31.44 -6.33
CA LYS A 255 -5.21 -32.36 -7.26
C LYS A 255 -6.68 -32.00 -7.48
N TYR A 256 -6.89 -31.25 -8.56
CA TYR A 256 -8.14 -31.10 -9.30
C TYR A 256 -8.65 -32.46 -9.79
N LEU A 257 -9.95 -32.70 -9.59
CA LEU A 257 -10.84 -33.32 -10.57
C LEU A 257 -11.97 -32.30 -10.84
#